data_AF-A0A936XTK8-F1
#
_entry.id   AF-A0A936XTK8-F1
#
_cell.length_a   1.000
_cell.length_b   1.000
_cell.length_c   1.000
_cell.angle_alpha   90.00
_cell.angle_beta   90.00
_cell.angle_gamma   90.00
#
_symmetry.space_group_name_H-M   'P 1'
#
loop_
_entity.id
_entity.type
_entity.pdbx_description
1 polymer ?
#
loop_
_entity_poly.entity_id
_entity_poly.type
_entity_poly.pdbx_seq_one_letter_code
_entity_poly.pdbx_strand_id
1 'polypeptide(L)'
;MQKRILFIAFTAVALFSFLNWNCTKLDTTTIGSDLLPAVDNVHTFADTIFVNAQQRDFNDTSIIPYLDNQVLGNINNDPLFGKTTGNMFLQLKPGSFPFAFGNKDSLVGLDSVVLCLSYKYFWGDSVMPQKLQVFEVVDSRFRDSVNKNWDVNTQPSTAASISPVKNVDIRRLGDYMKYAWRNDSVNNQIRIKLDAAYASRLFNSDSSSTGPGNHAFYNDSIYRNAFNGIAIKGVGAGSENALLYINVSDTNTNLKFITG
;
A
#
# COMPACT_ATOMS: atom_id res chain seq x y z
N MET A 1 70.15 -3.77 12.95
CA MET A 1 69.30 -2.60 13.27
C MET A 1 67.80 -2.93 13.37
N GLN A 2 67.24 -3.82 12.54
CA GLN A 2 65.80 -4.15 12.54
C GLN A 2 65.22 -4.69 13.87
N LYS A 3 65.97 -5.50 14.65
CA LYS A 3 65.48 -6.07 15.93
C LYS A 3 65.19 -5.02 17.01
N ARG A 4 65.89 -3.87 16.99
CA ARG A 4 65.68 -2.77 17.95
C ARG A 4 64.44 -1.94 17.61
N ILE A 5 64.16 -1.77 16.32
CA ILE A 5 62.99 -1.01 15.83
C ILE A 5 61.69 -1.74 16.17
N LEU A 6 61.66 -3.08 16.07
CA LEU A 6 60.51 -3.90 16.43
C LEU A 6 60.14 -3.77 17.91
N PHE A 7 61.14 -3.81 18.80
CA PHE A 7 60.92 -3.67 20.24
C PHE A 7 60.39 -2.29 20.61
N ILE A 8 60.93 -1.23 19.99
CA ILE A 8 60.48 0.15 20.21
C ILE A 8 59.04 0.34 19.71
N ALA A 9 58.69 -0.23 18.55
CA ALA A 9 57.33 -0.19 18.02
C ALA A 9 56.33 -0.91 18.94
N PHE A 10 56.71 -2.08 19.48
CA PHE A 10 55.84 -2.84 20.37
C PHE A 10 55.59 -2.10 21.70
N THR A 11 56.64 -1.49 22.28
CA THR A 11 56.48 -0.64 23.47
C THR A 11 55.65 0.61 23.20
N ALA A 12 55.78 1.22 22.01
CA ALA A 12 55.00 2.40 21.66
C ALA A 12 53.50 2.07 21.53
N VAL A 13 53.15 0.95 20.89
CA VAL A 13 51.76 0.49 20.77
C VAL A 13 51.18 0.14 22.14
N ALA A 14 51.92 -0.59 22.99
CA ALA A 14 51.48 -0.92 24.34
C ALA A 14 51.22 0.32 25.20
N LEU A 15 52.09 1.34 25.10
CA LEU A 15 51.93 2.61 25.81
C LEU A 15 50.70 3.39 25.29
N PHE A 16 50.49 3.40 23.97
CA PHE A 16 49.33 4.08 23.37
C PHE A 16 48.00 3.41 23.76
N SER A 17 47.96 2.08 23.83
CA SER A 17 46.80 1.33 24.31
C SER A 17 46.53 1.57 25.80
N PHE A 18 47.56 1.74 26.63
CA PHE A 18 47.41 2.03 28.06
C PHE A 18 46.88 3.46 28.30
N LEU A 19 47.35 4.45 27.52
CA LEU A 19 46.91 5.83 27.64
C LEU A 19 45.45 6.04 27.17
N ASN A 20 44.98 5.21 26.24
CA ASN A 20 43.59 5.22 25.76
C ASN A 20 42.67 4.25 26.52
N TRP A 21 43.15 3.60 27.58
CA TRP A 21 42.33 2.78 28.49
C TRP A 21 41.59 3.65 29.52
N ASN A 22 40.99 4.74 29.06
CA ASN A 22 40.03 5.51 29.85
C ASN A 22 38.72 5.54 29.07
N CYS A 23 37.97 4.45 29.17
CA CYS A 23 36.54 4.50 28.94
C CYS A 23 35.98 5.32 30.11
N THR A 24 35.80 6.62 29.92
CA THR A 24 35.07 7.44 30.88
C THR A 24 33.65 6.91 30.92
N LYS A 25 33.38 6.05 31.91
CA LYS A 25 32.02 5.73 32.33
C LYS A 25 31.33 7.09 32.51
N LEU A 26 30.24 7.32 31.78
CA LEU A 26 29.41 8.50 31.97
C LEU A 26 29.04 8.53 33.45
N ASP A 27 29.44 9.61 34.13
CA ASP A 27 29.17 9.81 35.53
C ASP A 27 27.69 10.19 35.66
N THR A 28 26.83 9.18 35.76
CA THR A 28 25.36 9.34 35.77
C THR A 28 24.85 9.91 37.09
N THR A 29 25.70 10.03 38.11
CA THR A 29 25.31 10.49 39.44
C THR A 29 25.29 12.01 39.62
N THR A 30 25.75 12.79 38.62
CA THR A 30 25.81 14.27 38.70
C THR A 30 24.69 14.98 37.96
N ILE A 31 23.85 14.28 37.20
CA ILE A 31 22.71 14.91 36.51
C ILE A 31 21.59 15.15 37.53
N GLY A 32 21.40 16.42 37.93
CA GLY A 32 20.34 16.83 38.86
C GLY A 32 20.79 17.08 40.31
N SER A 33 22.09 17.00 40.60
CA SER A 33 22.64 17.34 41.93
C SER A 33 22.39 18.79 42.34
N ASP A 34 22.25 19.70 41.37
CA ASP A 34 21.98 21.13 41.61
C ASP A 34 20.52 21.43 42.02
N LEU A 35 19.64 20.42 41.97
CA LEU A 35 18.25 20.53 42.40
C LEU A 35 18.01 20.08 43.85
N LEU A 36 19.03 19.50 44.50
CA LEU A 36 18.95 19.02 45.88
C LEU A 36 19.67 19.99 46.83
N PRO A 37 18.99 20.60 47.82
CA PRO A 37 19.65 21.46 48.80
C PRO A 37 20.59 20.65 49.72
N ALA A 38 21.75 21.21 50.06
CA ALA A 38 22.85 20.54 50.77
C ALA A 38 22.53 19.98 52.17
N VAL A 39 21.32 20.21 52.70
CA VAL A 39 20.87 19.79 54.03
C VAL A 39 19.95 18.56 53.97
N ASP A 40 19.61 18.08 52.77
CA ASP A 40 18.72 16.92 52.63
C ASP A 40 19.54 15.64 52.36
N ASN A 41 19.65 14.77 53.38
CA ASN A 41 20.32 13.46 53.33
C ASN A 41 19.49 12.43 52.51
N VAL A 42 19.00 12.81 51.34
CA VAL A 42 18.24 11.93 50.45
C VAL A 42 19.22 11.21 49.53
N HIS A 43 19.51 9.95 49.84
CA HIS A 43 20.29 9.07 48.99
C HIS A 43 19.37 8.35 48.00
N THR A 44 19.23 8.87 46.77
CA THR A 44 18.49 8.19 45.70
C THR A 44 19.37 7.11 45.06
N PHE A 45 19.21 5.84 45.48
CA PHE A 45 19.93 4.69 44.91
C PHE A 45 19.25 4.09 43.65
N ALA A 46 18.19 4.73 43.15
CA ALA A 46 17.42 4.22 42.02
C ALA A 46 17.80 4.96 40.74
N ASP A 47 18.81 4.45 40.04
CA ASP A 47 19.31 4.93 38.73
C ASP A 47 18.45 4.47 37.54
N THR A 48 17.38 3.70 37.78
CA THR A 48 16.55 3.12 36.72
C THR A 48 15.10 3.55 36.87
N ILE A 49 14.63 4.32 35.89
CA ILE A 49 13.19 4.52 35.68
C ILE A 49 12.69 3.38 34.79
N PHE A 50 11.70 2.61 35.27
CA PHE A 50 11.03 1.62 34.44
C PHE A 50 10.09 2.35 33.48
N VAL A 51 10.57 2.67 32.28
CA VAL A 51 9.72 3.16 31.20
C VAL A 51 8.95 1.98 30.63
N ASN A 52 7.67 1.87 30.98
CA ASN A 52 6.74 0.99 30.29
C ASN A 52 6.17 1.73 29.08
N ALA A 53 6.90 1.70 27.95
CA ALA A 53 6.39 2.19 26.68
C ALA A 53 5.48 1.12 26.07
N GLN A 54 4.18 1.37 26.04
CA GLN A 54 3.23 0.54 25.33
C GLN A 54 2.83 1.24 24.04
N GLN A 55 3.18 0.65 22.90
CA GLN A 55 2.56 0.99 21.62
C GLN A 55 1.13 0.45 21.68
N ARG A 56 0.16 1.31 22.00
CA ARG A 56 -1.26 0.97 21.92
C ARG A 56 -1.83 1.54 20.65
N ASP A 57 -2.74 0.80 20.04
CA ASP A 57 -3.63 1.33 19.01
C ASP A 57 -4.58 2.30 19.69
N PHE A 58 -4.21 3.59 19.71
CA PHE A 58 -5.16 4.62 20.06
C PHE A 58 -6.19 4.67 18.94
N ASN A 59 -7.47 4.60 19.28
CA ASN A 59 -8.55 4.87 18.33
C ASN A 59 -8.59 6.38 18.09
N ASP A 60 -7.53 6.90 17.49
CA ASP A 60 -7.39 8.28 17.10
C ASP A 60 -8.00 8.45 15.70
N THR A 61 -8.60 9.60 15.45
CA THR A 61 -9.31 9.88 14.19
C THR A 61 -8.30 10.28 13.11
N SER A 62 -7.50 9.33 12.66
CA SER A 62 -6.68 9.49 11.44
C SER A 62 -7.58 9.35 10.23
N ILE A 63 -7.73 10.43 9.45
CA ILE A 63 -8.51 10.43 8.22
C ILE A 63 -7.54 10.32 7.05
N ILE A 64 -7.70 9.28 6.23
CA ILE A 64 -6.98 9.14 4.96
C ILE A 64 -7.94 9.60 3.85
N PRO A 65 -7.70 10.77 3.22
CA PRO A 65 -8.53 11.24 2.12
C PRO A 65 -8.30 10.38 0.86
N TYR A 66 -9.32 10.33 -0.01
CA TYR A 66 -9.23 9.60 -1.28
C TYR A 66 -8.19 10.19 -2.27
N LEU A 67 -7.80 11.46 -2.07
CA LEU A 67 -6.78 12.15 -2.86
C LEU A 67 -5.36 11.67 -2.54
N ASP A 68 -5.16 11.08 -1.36
CA ASP A 68 -3.87 10.53 -0.97
C ASP A 68 -3.61 9.19 -1.63
N ASN A 69 -2.33 8.83 -1.69
CA ASN A 69 -1.91 7.55 -2.25
C ASN A 69 -2.31 6.43 -1.29
N GLN A 70 -3.12 5.52 -1.80
CA GLN A 70 -3.63 4.37 -1.08
C GLN A 70 -2.61 3.23 -1.10
N VAL A 71 -2.54 2.50 0.00
CA VAL A 71 -1.53 1.45 0.21
C VAL A 71 -2.07 0.09 -0.24
N LEU A 72 -1.23 -0.69 -0.92
CA LEU A 72 -1.56 -2.02 -1.41
C LEU A 72 -0.36 -2.96 -1.36
N GLY A 73 -0.53 -4.16 -0.83
CA GLY A 73 0.53 -5.18 -0.82
C GLY A 73 0.79 -5.73 0.57
N ASN A 74 1.82 -6.57 0.69
CA ASN A 74 2.12 -7.33 1.90
C ASN A 74 3.60 -7.17 2.22
N ILE A 75 3.89 -6.94 3.50
CA ILE A 75 5.21 -7.14 4.09
C ILE A 75 5.10 -8.26 5.10
N ASN A 76 5.88 -9.32 4.93
CA ASN A 76 5.79 -10.51 5.77
C ASN A 76 6.89 -10.63 6.83
N ASN A 77 7.97 -9.85 6.72
CA ASN A 77 9.15 -10.02 7.56
C ASN A 77 9.82 -8.70 8.02
N ASP A 78 9.06 -7.65 8.29
CA ASP A 78 9.63 -6.40 8.83
C ASP A 78 10.16 -6.62 10.26
N PRO A 79 11.46 -6.39 10.55
CA PRO A 79 12.01 -6.54 11.90
C PRO A 79 11.44 -5.57 12.94
N LEU A 80 10.92 -4.41 12.51
CA LEU A 80 10.40 -3.36 13.38
C LEU A 80 8.89 -3.48 13.56
N PHE A 81 8.15 -3.65 12.46
CA PHE A 81 6.68 -3.58 12.45
C PHE A 81 6.00 -4.95 12.24
N GLY A 82 6.76 -6.01 11.99
CA GLY A 82 6.23 -7.35 11.78
C GLY A 82 5.57 -7.53 10.42
N LYS A 83 4.29 -7.95 10.43
CA LYS A 83 3.53 -8.21 9.22
C LYS A 83 2.57 -7.06 8.93
N THR A 84 2.68 -6.49 7.74
CA THR A 84 1.81 -5.39 7.29
C THR A 84 1.06 -5.83 6.05
N THR A 85 -0.26 -5.63 6.01
CA THR A 85 -1.10 -5.95 4.86
C THR A 85 -1.92 -4.72 4.49
N GLY A 86 -1.70 -4.21 3.28
CA GLY A 86 -2.49 -3.15 2.65
C GLY A 86 -3.50 -3.75 1.68
N ASN A 87 -4.79 -3.55 1.97
CA ASN A 87 -5.89 -3.92 1.09
C ASN A 87 -6.63 -2.66 0.66
N MET A 88 -7.00 -2.59 -0.61
CA MET A 88 -7.68 -1.44 -1.19
C MET A 88 -9.10 -1.78 -1.60
N PHE A 89 -10.04 -0.90 -1.28
CA PHE A 89 -11.44 -1.03 -1.66
C PHE A 89 -11.85 0.24 -2.39
N LEU A 90 -12.36 0.11 -3.60
CA LEU A 90 -12.71 1.26 -4.42
C LEU A 90 -13.89 0.94 -5.33
N GLN A 91 -14.60 1.97 -5.76
CA GLN A 91 -15.72 1.86 -6.69
C GLN A 91 -15.41 2.74 -7.92
N LEU A 92 -15.10 2.11 -9.05
CA LEU A 92 -14.88 2.84 -10.29
C LEU A 92 -16.23 3.07 -10.97
N LYS A 93 -16.54 4.32 -11.28
CA LYS A 93 -17.76 4.72 -11.96
C LYS A 93 -17.45 5.55 -13.21
N PRO A 94 -18.35 5.58 -14.20
CA PRO A 94 -18.29 6.54 -15.30
C PRO A 94 -18.23 7.99 -14.80
N GLY A 95 -17.55 8.86 -15.55
CA GLY A 95 -17.47 10.30 -15.23
C GLY A 95 -18.81 11.05 -15.37
N SER A 96 -19.73 10.51 -16.17
CA SER A 96 -21.08 11.03 -16.35
C SER A 96 -22.07 9.90 -16.59
N PHE A 97 -23.33 10.14 -16.24
CA PHE A 97 -24.46 9.26 -16.53
C PHE A 97 -25.53 10.04 -17.33
N PRO A 98 -26.29 9.40 -18.23
CA PRO A 98 -26.18 7.99 -18.64
C PRO A 98 -24.87 7.71 -19.38
N PHE A 99 -24.28 6.53 -19.15
CA PHE A 99 -23.05 6.09 -19.82
C PHE A 99 -23.36 5.02 -20.85
N ALA A 100 -23.01 5.29 -22.10
CA ALA A 100 -23.06 4.29 -23.15
C ALA A 100 -21.64 3.98 -23.62
N PHE A 101 -21.35 2.71 -23.85
CA PHE A 101 -20.28 2.36 -24.78
C PHE A 101 -20.66 2.97 -26.13
N GLY A 102 -19.71 3.57 -26.85
CA GLY A 102 -19.98 4.15 -28.19
C GLY A 102 -20.65 3.15 -29.13
N ASN A 103 -21.14 3.59 -30.31
CA ASN A 103 -21.97 2.80 -31.24
C ASN A 103 -21.83 1.28 -31.07
N LYS A 104 -22.84 0.67 -30.41
CA LYS A 104 -22.85 -0.75 -30.06
C LYS A 104 -22.73 -1.66 -31.31
N ASP A 105 -23.24 -1.18 -32.45
CA ASP A 105 -23.11 -1.82 -33.76
C ASP A 105 -21.69 -1.79 -34.35
N SER A 106 -20.82 -0.91 -33.87
CA SER A 106 -19.41 -0.82 -34.29
C SER A 106 -18.45 -1.52 -33.32
N LEU A 107 -18.95 -2.02 -32.17
CA LEU A 107 -18.17 -2.76 -31.19
C LEU A 107 -18.18 -4.25 -31.56
N VAL A 108 -17.12 -4.71 -32.25
CA VAL A 108 -16.91 -6.13 -32.58
C VAL A 108 -16.49 -6.90 -31.32
N GLY A 109 -17.43 -7.08 -30.40
CA GLY A 109 -17.26 -7.87 -29.19
C GLY A 109 -16.29 -7.29 -28.15
N LEU A 110 -16.48 -7.74 -26.91
CA LEU A 110 -15.55 -7.49 -25.82
C LEU A 110 -14.51 -8.62 -25.77
N ASP A 111 -13.22 -8.30 -25.89
CA ASP A 111 -12.14 -9.26 -25.65
C ASP A 111 -11.80 -9.34 -24.16
N SER A 112 -11.58 -8.20 -23.51
CA SER A 112 -11.30 -8.18 -22.06
C SER A 112 -11.51 -6.84 -21.39
N VAL A 113 -11.69 -6.87 -20.06
CA VAL A 113 -11.68 -5.68 -19.20
C VAL A 113 -10.45 -5.75 -18.32
N VAL A 114 -9.70 -4.64 -18.27
CA VAL A 114 -8.45 -4.53 -17.53
C VAL A 114 -8.56 -3.40 -16.53
N LEU A 115 -8.44 -3.75 -15.24
CA LEU A 115 -8.25 -2.79 -14.16
C LEU A 115 -6.85 -2.21 -14.26
N CYS A 116 -6.77 -0.89 -14.36
CA CYS A 116 -5.55 -0.12 -14.45
C CYS A 116 -5.42 0.74 -13.18
N LEU A 117 -4.30 0.64 -12.49
CA LEU A 117 -4.01 1.35 -11.24
C LEU A 117 -2.76 2.22 -11.41
N SER A 118 -2.85 3.51 -11.11
CA SER A 118 -1.73 4.46 -11.16
C SER A 118 -0.77 4.23 -10.01
N TYR A 119 0.37 3.63 -10.29
CA TYR A 119 1.44 3.40 -9.33
C TYR A 119 2.28 4.66 -9.15
N LYS A 120 2.69 4.96 -7.91
CA LYS A 120 3.51 6.14 -7.60
C LYS A 120 4.88 5.75 -7.07
N TYR A 121 4.91 5.01 -5.98
CA TYR A 121 6.14 4.55 -5.34
C TYR A 121 5.87 3.30 -4.52
N PHE A 122 6.93 2.72 -3.98
CA PHE A 122 6.85 1.57 -3.11
C PHE A 122 7.61 1.84 -1.81
N TRP A 123 7.28 1.09 -0.77
CA TRP A 123 8.06 0.96 0.46
C TRP A 123 8.50 -0.49 0.57
N GLY A 124 9.74 -0.75 0.97
CA GLY A 124 10.23 -2.10 1.30
C GLY A 124 11.17 -2.67 0.25
N ASP A 125 11.11 -3.98 0.03
CA ASP A 125 11.96 -4.69 -0.92
C ASP A 125 11.36 -4.73 -2.33
N SER A 126 12.07 -4.16 -3.32
CA SER A 126 11.66 -4.19 -4.73
C SER A 126 12.07 -5.46 -5.47
N VAL A 127 12.93 -6.30 -4.89
CA VAL A 127 13.46 -7.50 -5.57
C VAL A 127 12.40 -8.58 -5.66
N MET A 128 11.55 -8.70 -4.64
CA MET A 128 10.49 -9.70 -4.59
C MET A 128 9.22 -9.18 -5.27
N PRO A 129 8.61 -9.93 -6.19
CA PRO A 129 7.39 -9.50 -6.86
C PRO A 129 6.21 -9.50 -5.88
N GLN A 130 5.37 -8.47 -5.96
CA GLN A 130 4.14 -8.39 -5.19
C GLN A 130 3.03 -9.17 -5.89
N LYS A 131 2.33 -10.02 -5.15
CA LYS A 131 1.18 -10.78 -5.67
C LYS A 131 -0.12 -10.06 -5.32
N LEU A 132 -0.92 -9.74 -6.33
CA LEU A 132 -2.18 -9.01 -6.19
C LEU A 132 -3.34 -9.80 -6.81
N GLN A 133 -4.51 -9.70 -6.20
CA GLN A 133 -5.73 -10.29 -6.75
C GLN A 133 -6.94 -9.39 -6.49
N VAL A 134 -7.87 -9.40 -7.44
CA VAL A 134 -9.09 -8.59 -7.37
C VAL A 134 -10.27 -9.45 -6.96
N PHE A 135 -11.11 -8.90 -6.09
CA PHE A 135 -12.33 -9.51 -5.57
C PHE A 135 -13.50 -8.55 -5.75
N GLU A 136 -14.70 -9.08 -5.93
CA GLU A 136 -15.91 -8.26 -5.93
C GLU A 136 -16.34 -7.94 -4.49
N VAL A 137 -16.70 -6.69 -4.21
CA VAL A 137 -17.27 -6.30 -2.92
C VAL A 137 -18.76 -6.61 -2.93
N VAL A 138 -19.23 -7.39 -1.95
CA VAL A 138 -20.65 -7.75 -1.79
C VAL A 138 -21.32 -7.02 -0.63
N ASP A 139 -20.56 -6.28 0.17
CA ASP A 139 -21.13 -5.46 1.24
C ASP A 139 -21.97 -4.32 0.66
N SER A 140 -23.28 -4.39 0.85
CA SER A 140 -24.23 -3.37 0.41
C SER A 140 -24.08 -2.04 1.16
N ARG A 141 -23.36 -2.03 2.28
CA ARG A 141 -23.03 -0.80 2.99
C ARG A 141 -21.87 -0.08 2.32
N PHE A 142 -21.01 -0.78 1.57
CA PHE A 142 -19.84 -0.20 0.91
C PHE A 142 -20.26 0.83 -0.13
N ARG A 143 -19.84 2.08 0.04
CA ARG A 143 -20.21 3.20 -0.82
C ARG A 143 -19.03 4.16 -0.89
N ASP A 144 -18.62 4.49 -2.11
CA ASP A 144 -17.71 5.59 -2.39
C ASP A 144 -18.50 6.91 -2.39
N SER A 145 -18.42 7.66 -1.31
CA SER A 145 -19.10 8.94 -1.14
C SER A 145 -18.23 9.87 -0.31
N VAL A 146 -18.09 11.11 -0.78
CA VAL A 146 -17.35 12.18 -0.08
C VAL A 146 -17.90 12.42 1.33
N ASN A 147 -19.18 12.12 1.56
CA ASN A 147 -19.84 12.30 2.85
C ASN A 147 -19.79 11.03 3.73
N LYS A 148 -19.11 9.96 3.30
CA LYS A 148 -19.05 8.71 4.02
C LYS A 148 -17.60 8.31 4.28
N ASN A 149 -17.19 8.46 5.53
CA ASN A 149 -15.92 7.94 6.02
C ASN A 149 -16.06 6.45 6.37
N TRP A 150 -15.00 5.71 6.13
CA TRP A 150 -14.86 4.31 6.52
C TRP A 150 -13.83 4.20 7.62
N ASP A 151 -14.11 3.35 8.61
CA ASP A 151 -13.13 3.02 9.63
C ASP A 151 -12.04 2.15 8.99
N VAL A 152 -10.78 2.55 9.18
CA VAL A 152 -9.59 1.85 8.67
C VAL A 152 -9.49 0.42 9.20
N ASN A 153 -10.11 0.14 10.36
CA ASN A 153 -10.14 -1.19 10.96
C ASN A 153 -11.25 -2.09 10.39
N THR A 154 -12.13 -1.53 9.55
CA THR A 154 -13.26 -2.27 8.98
C THR A 154 -13.01 -2.64 7.52
N GLN A 155 -13.12 -3.93 7.22
CA GLN A 155 -13.00 -4.45 5.87
C GLN A 155 -14.39 -4.78 5.29
N PRO A 156 -14.77 -4.21 4.13
CA PRO A 156 -15.97 -4.63 3.41
C PRO A 156 -15.93 -6.12 3.05
N SER A 157 -17.07 -6.80 3.17
CA SER A 157 -17.20 -8.20 2.76
C SER A 157 -17.00 -8.36 1.25
N THR A 158 -16.22 -9.36 0.85
CA THR A 158 -15.89 -9.68 -0.55
C THR A 158 -16.35 -11.09 -0.93
N ALA A 159 -16.76 -11.27 -2.19
CA ALA A 159 -17.06 -12.58 -2.76
C ALA A 159 -15.79 -13.28 -3.29
N ALA A 160 -15.99 -14.24 -4.20
CA ALA A 160 -14.91 -14.89 -4.93
C ALA A 160 -14.05 -13.88 -5.72
N SER A 161 -12.81 -14.28 -6.01
CA SER A 161 -11.92 -13.50 -6.86
C SER A 161 -12.53 -13.31 -8.25
N ILE A 162 -12.36 -12.12 -8.80
CA ILE A 162 -12.76 -11.73 -10.16
C ILE A 162 -11.54 -11.50 -11.07
N SER A 163 -10.37 -12.00 -10.65
CA SER A 163 -9.16 -12.04 -11.46
C SER A 163 -8.29 -13.23 -11.06
N PRO A 164 -7.44 -13.72 -11.98
CA PRO A 164 -6.29 -14.54 -11.59
C PRO A 164 -5.32 -13.73 -10.71
N VAL A 165 -4.44 -14.43 -9.99
CA VAL A 165 -3.36 -13.79 -9.23
C VAL A 165 -2.38 -13.13 -10.20
N LYS A 166 -2.14 -11.84 -10.01
CA LYS A 166 -1.18 -11.05 -10.77
C LYS A 166 0.12 -10.92 -10.00
N ASN A 167 1.22 -11.41 -10.56
CA ASN A 167 2.56 -11.11 -10.10
C ASN A 167 3.00 -9.75 -10.67
N VAL A 168 3.37 -8.83 -9.79
CA VAL A 168 3.82 -7.48 -10.11
C VAL A 168 5.30 -7.36 -9.76
N ASP A 169 6.15 -7.25 -10.78
CA ASP A 169 7.57 -6.93 -10.58
C ASP A 169 7.73 -5.42 -10.42
N ILE A 170 8.06 -4.99 -9.20
CA ILE A 170 8.12 -3.58 -8.80
C ILE A 170 9.18 -2.82 -9.60
N ARG A 171 10.30 -3.48 -9.94
CA ARG A 171 11.41 -2.87 -10.67
C ARG A 171 11.05 -2.48 -12.10
N ARG A 172 10.03 -3.14 -12.65
CA ARG A 172 9.56 -2.93 -14.03
C ARG A 172 8.35 -2.03 -14.13
N LEU A 173 7.80 -1.54 -13.00
CA LEU A 173 6.65 -0.63 -13.02
C LEU A 173 7.01 0.74 -13.59
N GLY A 174 8.28 1.14 -13.49
CA GLY A 174 8.80 2.36 -14.12
C GLY A 174 9.03 2.24 -15.63
N ASP A 175 8.99 1.02 -16.18
CA ASP A 175 9.26 0.79 -17.60
C ASP A 175 8.15 1.39 -18.47
N TYR A 176 8.56 2.01 -19.57
CA TYR A 176 7.64 2.50 -20.58
C TYR A 176 7.04 1.31 -21.37
N MET A 177 5.72 1.14 -21.31
CA MET A 177 5.02 0.12 -22.08
C MET A 177 4.24 0.75 -23.24
N LYS A 178 4.65 0.43 -24.48
CA LYS A 178 3.95 0.84 -25.70
C LYS A 178 3.04 -0.28 -26.20
N TYR A 179 1.76 0.02 -26.38
CA TYR A 179 0.82 -0.92 -27.00
C TYR A 179 0.68 -0.63 -28.50
N ALA A 180 0.97 -1.65 -29.31
CA ALA A 180 1.11 -1.53 -30.77
C ALA A 180 -0.17 -1.12 -31.51
N TRP A 181 -1.36 -1.44 -30.98
CA TRP A 181 -2.63 -1.29 -31.71
C TRP A 181 -3.21 0.13 -31.70
N ARG A 182 -2.85 1.00 -30.72
CA ARG A 182 -3.45 2.35 -30.60
C ARG A 182 -2.47 3.48 -30.27
N ASN A 183 -1.16 3.22 -30.34
CA ASN A 183 -0.15 4.18 -29.89
C ASN A 183 -0.40 4.66 -28.44
N ASP A 184 -1.09 3.84 -27.64
CA ASP A 184 -1.34 4.08 -26.22
C ASP A 184 -0.07 3.65 -25.48
N SER A 185 0.57 4.61 -24.84
CA SER A 185 1.74 4.37 -24.03
C SER A 185 1.42 4.71 -22.59
N VAL A 186 1.69 3.75 -21.72
CA VAL A 186 1.45 3.92 -20.29
C VAL A 186 2.72 3.57 -19.54
N ASN A 187 3.06 4.41 -18.57
CA ASN A 187 4.11 4.17 -17.59
C ASN A 187 3.49 4.12 -16.19
N ASN A 188 4.22 3.54 -15.22
CA ASN A 188 3.81 3.56 -13.81
C ASN A 188 2.38 3.06 -13.57
N GLN A 189 2.00 1.96 -14.20
CA GLN A 189 0.64 1.43 -14.10
C GLN A 189 0.63 -0.07 -13.86
N ILE A 190 -0.11 -0.49 -12.84
CA ILE A 190 -0.41 -1.90 -12.59
C ILE A 190 -1.67 -2.26 -13.35
N ARG A 191 -1.60 -3.32 -14.16
CA ARG A 191 -2.72 -3.78 -14.99
C ARG A 191 -3.11 -5.21 -14.65
N ILE A 192 -4.36 -5.38 -14.25
CA ILE A 192 -4.94 -6.67 -13.85
C ILE A 192 -6.13 -6.96 -14.76
N LYS A 193 -6.05 -8.06 -15.53
CA LYS A 193 -7.17 -8.52 -16.36
C LYS A 193 -8.23 -9.14 -15.46
N LEU A 194 -9.47 -8.71 -15.64
CA LEU A 194 -10.62 -9.25 -14.92
C LEU A 194 -11.17 -10.51 -15.63
N ASP A 195 -11.86 -11.35 -14.87
CA ASP A 195 -12.47 -12.57 -15.37
C ASP A 195 -13.58 -12.27 -16.38
N ALA A 196 -13.71 -13.15 -17.37
CA ALA A 196 -14.64 -12.98 -18.49
C ALA A 196 -16.09 -12.81 -18.01
N ALA A 197 -16.52 -13.53 -16.98
CA ALA A 197 -17.87 -13.43 -16.44
C ALA A 197 -18.18 -12.03 -15.88
N TYR A 198 -17.26 -11.45 -15.11
CA TYR A 198 -17.41 -10.09 -14.57
C TYR A 198 -17.37 -9.05 -15.70
N ALA A 199 -16.43 -9.22 -16.64
CA ALA A 199 -16.27 -8.36 -17.80
C ALA A 199 -17.53 -8.32 -18.69
N SER A 200 -18.10 -9.49 -19.00
CA SER A 200 -19.36 -9.60 -19.77
C SER A 200 -20.54 -9.00 -19.02
N ARG A 201 -20.64 -9.18 -17.70
CA ARG A 201 -21.71 -8.56 -16.90
C ARG A 201 -21.64 -7.03 -16.94
N LEU A 202 -20.43 -6.47 -16.85
CA LEU A 202 -20.22 -5.03 -16.95
C LEU A 202 -20.52 -4.51 -18.36
N PHE A 203 -20.03 -5.18 -19.40
CA PHE A 203 -20.24 -4.77 -20.80
C PHE A 203 -21.69 -4.89 -21.28
N ASN A 204 -22.42 -5.89 -20.80
CA ASN A 204 -23.84 -6.08 -21.11
C ASN A 204 -24.76 -5.12 -20.33
N SER A 205 -24.20 -4.25 -19.49
CA SER A 205 -24.96 -3.21 -18.84
C SER A 205 -25.32 -2.08 -19.82
N ASP A 206 -26.49 -1.50 -19.61
CA ASP A 206 -27.18 -0.57 -20.50
C ASP A 206 -27.43 0.76 -19.78
N SER A 207 -27.54 1.82 -20.57
CA SER A 207 -27.93 3.17 -20.20
C SER A 207 -29.43 3.46 -20.32
N SER A 208 -30.26 2.54 -20.81
CA SER A 208 -31.71 2.72 -20.88
C SER A 208 -32.34 2.70 -19.48
N SER A 209 -33.42 3.47 -19.30
CA SER A 209 -34.25 3.46 -18.09
C SER A 209 -35.19 2.25 -18.01
N THR A 210 -35.46 1.58 -19.13
CA THR A 210 -36.42 0.48 -19.26
C THR A 210 -35.95 -0.57 -20.26
N GLY A 211 -36.30 -1.84 -20.04
CA GLY A 211 -35.99 -2.95 -20.94
C GLY A 211 -35.59 -4.24 -20.20
N PRO A 212 -35.24 -5.31 -20.92
CA PRO A 212 -34.81 -6.58 -20.32
C PRO A 212 -33.31 -6.59 -19.90
N GLY A 213 -32.59 -5.47 -20.07
CA GLY A 213 -31.15 -5.36 -19.84
C GLY A 213 -30.76 -4.96 -18.42
N ASN A 214 -29.47 -5.06 -18.10
CA ASN A 214 -28.94 -4.56 -16.83
C ASN A 214 -28.75 -3.03 -16.91
N HIS A 215 -29.67 -2.23 -16.36
CA HIS A 215 -29.70 -0.76 -16.47
C HIS A 215 -28.64 -0.01 -15.64
N ALA A 216 -27.53 -0.68 -15.28
CA ALA A 216 -26.54 -0.14 -14.36
C ALA A 216 -25.93 1.20 -14.82
N PHE A 217 -25.89 1.49 -16.12
CA PHE A 217 -25.32 2.73 -16.64
C PHE A 217 -26.32 3.84 -16.90
N TYR A 218 -27.59 3.70 -16.49
CA TYR A 218 -28.58 4.76 -16.62
C TYR A 218 -28.30 5.92 -15.64
N ASN A 219 -28.02 5.61 -14.36
CA ASN A 219 -27.71 6.61 -13.35
C ASN A 219 -26.81 6.07 -12.23
N ASP A 220 -26.23 6.99 -11.47
CA ASP A 220 -25.28 6.70 -10.37
C ASP A 220 -25.89 5.82 -9.27
N SER A 221 -27.18 5.99 -8.94
CA SER A 221 -27.84 5.21 -7.89
C SER A 221 -28.02 3.73 -8.27
N ILE A 222 -28.46 3.47 -9.50
CA ILE A 222 -28.62 2.11 -10.02
C ILE A 222 -27.25 1.46 -10.18
N TYR A 223 -26.24 2.19 -10.67
CA TYR A 223 -24.87 1.69 -10.77
C TYR A 223 -24.36 1.19 -9.41
N ARG A 224 -24.51 2.01 -8.36
CA ARG A 224 -24.07 1.66 -7.00
C ARG A 224 -24.77 0.45 -6.41
N ASN A 225 -26.01 0.20 -6.81
CA ASN A 225 -26.76 -0.99 -6.37
C ASN A 225 -26.37 -2.24 -7.14
N ALA A 226 -26.04 -2.10 -8.43
CA ALA A 226 -25.59 -3.22 -9.27
C ALA A 226 -24.13 -3.63 -8.98
N PHE A 227 -23.26 -2.65 -8.72
CA PHE A 227 -21.83 -2.85 -8.48
C PHE A 227 -21.39 -2.08 -7.24
N ASN A 228 -21.31 -2.76 -6.09
CA ASN A 228 -20.88 -2.10 -4.84
C ASN A 228 -19.43 -1.62 -4.92
N GLY A 229 -18.55 -2.38 -5.58
CA GLY A 229 -17.15 -2.01 -5.77
C GLY A 229 -16.24 -3.22 -6.00
N ILE A 230 -14.95 -2.95 -6.05
CA ILE A 230 -13.90 -3.95 -6.17
C ILE A 230 -12.89 -3.80 -5.03
N ALA A 231 -12.36 -4.94 -4.59
CA ALA A 231 -11.31 -5.02 -3.61
C ALA A 231 -10.03 -5.56 -4.27
N ILE A 232 -8.92 -4.88 -4.08
CA ILE A 232 -7.61 -5.35 -4.50
C ILE A 232 -6.84 -5.72 -3.24
N LYS A 233 -6.40 -6.97 -3.18
CA LYS A 233 -5.71 -7.51 -2.00
C LYS A 233 -4.34 -8.04 -2.38
N GLY A 234 -3.37 -7.87 -1.48
CA GLY A 234 -2.11 -8.60 -1.54
C GLY A 234 -2.35 -10.06 -1.18
N VAL A 235 -2.07 -10.97 -2.11
CA VAL A 235 -2.32 -12.41 -1.90
C VAL A 235 -1.01 -13.18 -1.82
N GLY A 236 -0.67 -13.70 -0.66
CA GLY A 236 0.57 -14.45 -0.47
C GLY A 236 1.14 -14.24 0.91
N ALA A 237 1.64 -15.33 1.49
CA ALA A 237 2.36 -15.37 2.76
C ALA A 237 3.84 -15.75 2.55
N GLY A 238 4.36 -15.50 1.34
CA GLY A 238 5.70 -15.89 0.93
C GLY A 238 6.70 -14.76 1.21
N SER A 239 7.58 -14.52 0.23
CA SER A 239 8.64 -13.52 0.31
C SER A 239 8.19 -12.10 -0.09
N GLU A 240 6.89 -11.84 -0.20
CA GLU A 240 6.39 -10.50 -0.49
C GLU A 240 6.72 -9.55 0.67
N ASN A 241 7.53 -8.53 0.39
CA ASN A 241 8.08 -7.62 1.39
C ASN A 241 8.00 -6.15 0.97
N ALA A 242 6.93 -5.77 0.29
CA ALA A 242 6.74 -4.41 -0.16
C ALA A 242 5.28 -3.95 -0.12
N LEU A 243 5.12 -2.64 0.06
CA LEU A 243 3.87 -1.92 -0.08
C LEU A 243 3.96 -1.00 -1.28
N LEU A 244 2.90 -1.01 -2.09
CA LEU A 244 2.74 -0.19 -3.27
C LEU A 244 1.80 0.96 -2.95
N TYR A 245 2.17 2.16 -3.37
CA TYR A 245 1.36 3.35 -3.22
C TYR A 245 0.70 3.67 -4.55
N ILE A 246 -0.62 3.66 -4.55
CA ILE A 246 -1.46 3.83 -5.73
C ILE A 246 -2.28 5.10 -5.58
N ASN A 247 -2.31 5.91 -6.63
CA ASN A 247 -3.21 7.06 -6.67
C ASN A 247 -4.54 6.67 -7.33
N VAL A 248 -5.62 6.65 -6.56
CA VAL A 248 -6.95 6.28 -7.07
C VAL A 248 -7.68 7.42 -7.79
N SER A 249 -7.27 8.68 -7.55
CA SER A 249 -7.85 9.88 -8.16
C SER A 249 -7.21 10.28 -9.49
N ASP A 250 -6.07 9.68 -9.83
CA ASP A 250 -5.34 9.91 -11.09
C ASP A 250 -6.13 9.36 -12.28
N THR A 251 -6.09 10.07 -13.42
CA THR A 251 -6.71 9.63 -14.68
C THR A 251 -6.16 8.31 -15.20
N ASN A 252 -4.95 7.93 -14.78
CA ASN A 252 -4.35 6.63 -15.06
C ASN A 252 -4.96 5.47 -14.27
N THR A 253 -5.75 5.73 -13.22
CA THR A 253 -6.55 4.71 -12.55
C THR A 253 -7.91 4.61 -13.19
N ASN A 254 -8.15 3.53 -13.96
CA ASN A 254 -9.37 3.37 -14.75
C ASN A 254 -9.66 1.91 -15.10
N LEU A 255 -10.87 1.65 -15.60
CA LEU A 255 -11.23 0.38 -16.24
C LEU A 255 -11.11 0.54 -17.77
N LYS A 256 -10.18 -0.19 -18.39
CA LYS A 256 -10.04 -0.22 -19.84
C LYS A 256 -10.78 -1.41 -20.42
N PHE A 257 -11.67 -1.14 -21.37
CA PHE A 257 -12.35 -2.13 -22.19
C PHE A 257 -11.53 -2.36 -23.46
N ILE A 258 -11.13 -3.60 -23.69
CA ILE A 258 -10.39 -4.03 -24.88
C ILE A 258 -11.38 -4.76 -25.78
N THR A 259 -11.53 -4.26 -27.00
CA THR A 259 -12.41 -4.79 -28.04
C THR A 259 -11.53 -5.33 -29.17
N GLY A 260 -11.97 -6.44 -29.76
CA GLY A 260 -11.29 -7.06 -30.91
C GLY A 260 -11.44 -6.27 -32.19
#